data_AF-A0A1H3VVG0-F1
#
_entry.id   AF-A0A1H3VVG0-F1
#
_cell.length_a   1.000
_cell.length_b   1.000
_cell.length_c   1.000
_cell.angle_alpha   90.00
_cell.angle_beta   90.00
_cell.angle_gamma   90.00
#
_symmetry.space_group_name_H-M   'P 1'
#
loop_
_entity.id
_entity.type
_entity.pdbx_description
1 polymer ?
#
loop_
_entity_poly.entity_id
_entity_poly.type
_entity_poly.pdbx_seq_one_letter_code
_entity_poly.pdbx_strand_id
1 'polypeptide(L)'
;MEDLEGLWSIDEITSYRFKKNGTGALVLPEHSYSFTYTLEEDILEMDFEKEKLRDSTFKVSVVDGVMNLQCLDEFFENEFVLEKSED
;
A
#
# COMPACT_ATOMS: atom_id res chain seq x y z
N MET A 1 12.44 10.49 4.71
CA MET A 1 11.09 9.90 4.77
C MET A 1 10.65 9.79 3.33
N GLU A 2 10.55 8.58 2.81
CA GLU A 2 10.04 8.35 1.45
C GLU A 2 8.58 8.84 1.42
N ASP A 3 8.26 9.70 0.45
CA ASP A 3 6.91 10.23 0.32
C ASP A 3 6.07 9.23 -0.48
N LEU A 4 5.36 8.36 0.24
CA LEU A 4 4.43 7.41 -0.37
C LEU A 4 3.21 8.11 -0.98
N GLU A 5 3.02 9.42 -0.74
CA GLU A 5 1.86 10.15 -1.25
C GLU A 5 1.68 9.98 -2.76
N GLY A 6 0.48 9.56 -3.13
CA GLY A 6 0.10 9.32 -4.52
C GLY A 6 -0.79 8.10 -4.68
N LEU A 7 -1.10 7.83 -5.95
CA LEU A 7 -1.76 6.62 -6.39
C LEU A 7 -0.71 5.65 -6.92
N TRP A 8 -0.78 4.40 -6.49
CA TRP A 8 0.16 3.34 -6.83
C TRP A 8 -0.63 2.16 -7.36
N SER A 9 -0.37 1.72 -8.58
CA SER A 9 -1.13 0.64 -9.21
C SER A 9 -0.33 -0.66 -9.20
N ILE A 10 -0.94 -1.74 -8.71
CA ILE A 10 -0.37 -3.10 -8.80
C ILE A 10 -0.61 -3.66 -10.20
N ASP A 11 -1.82 -3.45 -10.71
CA ASP A 11 -2.29 -3.89 -12.01
C ASP A 11 -3.33 -2.89 -12.54
N GLU A 12 -3.97 -3.22 -13.67
CA GLU A 12 -4.98 -2.36 -14.30
C GLU A 12 -6.27 -2.16 -13.47
N ILE A 13 -6.46 -2.96 -12.41
CA ILE A 13 -7.69 -3.06 -11.63
C ILE A 13 -7.47 -2.55 -10.20
N THR A 14 -6.30 -2.79 -9.63
CA THR A 14 -6.01 -2.69 -8.21
C THR A 14 -4.98 -1.59 -7.98
N SER A 15 -5.36 -0.58 -7.22
CA SER A 15 -4.48 0.52 -6.86
C SER A 15 -4.55 0.87 -5.38
N TYR A 16 -3.48 1.39 -4.82
CA TYR A 16 -3.38 1.90 -3.46
C TYR A 16 -3.15 3.40 -3.50
N ARG A 17 -3.95 4.14 -2.75
CA ARG A 17 -3.79 5.58 -2.58
C ARG A 17 -3.27 5.85 -1.18
N PHE A 18 -2.13 6.52 -1.05
CA PHE A 18 -1.58 6.95 0.23
C PHE A 18 -1.67 8.48 0.36
N LYS A 19 -2.00 8.96 1.57
CA LYS A 19 -2.10 10.38 1.89
C LYS A 19 -1.15 10.73 3.03
N LYS A 20 -0.61 11.95 3.02
CA LYS A 20 0.33 12.47 4.03
C LYS A 20 -0.13 12.44 5.49
N ASN A 21 -1.43 12.26 5.73
CA ASN A 21 -2.00 12.20 7.08
C ASN A 21 -2.00 10.79 7.69
N GLY A 22 -1.34 9.79 7.07
CA GLY A 22 -1.32 8.41 7.56
C GLY A 22 -2.60 7.62 7.24
N THR A 23 -3.37 8.09 6.26
CA THR A 23 -4.56 7.36 5.76
C THR A 23 -4.36 6.98 4.31
N GLY A 24 -4.94 5.85 3.91
CA GLY A 24 -4.92 5.39 2.54
C GLY A 24 -6.20 4.67 2.16
N ALA A 25 -6.26 4.25 0.90
CA ALA A 25 -7.36 3.45 0.40
C ALA A 25 -6.89 2.47 -0.66
N LEU A 26 -7.38 1.23 -0.57
CA LEU A 26 -7.36 0.27 -1.67
C LEU A 26 -8.49 0.63 -2.62
N VAL A 27 -8.14 0.99 -3.84
CA VAL A 27 -9.04 1.41 -4.91
C VAL A 27 -9.18 0.27 -5.91
N LEU A 28 -10.41 -0.20 -6.08
CA LEU A 28 -10.84 -1.17 -7.08
C LEU A 28 -11.87 -0.49 -8.00
N PRO A 29 -12.23 -1.07 -9.17
CA PRO A 29 -13.12 -0.41 -10.12
C PRO A 29 -14.53 -0.13 -9.57
N GLU A 30 -15.03 -0.99 -8.69
CA GLU A 30 -16.39 -0.88 -8.14
C GLU A 30 -16.41 -0.46 -6.67
N HIS A 31 -15.29 -0.58 -5.96
CA HIS A 31 -15.23 -0.42 -4.51
C HIS A 31 -13.91 0.22 -4.06
N SER A 32 -13.96 0.93 -2.94
CA SER A 32 -12.77 1.43 -2.26
C SER A 32 -12.80 1.02 -0.80
N TYR A 33 -11.66 0.60 -0.26
CA TYR A 33 -11.51 0.23 1.14
C TYR A 33 -10.49 1.13 1.82
N SER A 34 -10.96 1.91 2.80
CA SER A 34 -10.11 2.76 3.61
C SER A 34 -9.22 1.94 4.55
N PHE A 35 -8.03 2.44 4.78
CA PHE A 35 -7.11 1.93 5.79
C PHE A 35 -6.33 3.09 6.41
N THR A 36 -5.83 2.88 7.63
CA THR A 36 -4.78 3.71 8.22
C THR A 36 -3.44 3.02 8.05
N TYR A 37 -2.37 3.80 7.95
CA TYR A 37 -1.03 3.25 7.85
C TYR A 37 -0.01 4.02 8.66
N THR A 38 1.00 3.30 9.13
CA THR A 38 2.22 3.84 9.74
C THR A 38 3.41 3.42 8.89
N LEU A 39 4.33 4.36 8.66
CA LEU A 39 5.59 4.09 7.97
C LEU A 39 6.73 4.47 8.90
N GLU A 40 7.41 3.47 9.43
CA GLU A 40 8.59 3.61 10.27
C GLU A 40 9.80 2.98 9.58
N GLU A 41 10.80 3.79 9.26
CA GLU A 41 11.96 3.40 8.44
C GLU A 41 11.53 2.86 7.07
N ASP A 42 11.53 1.53 6.92
CA ASP A 42 11.10 0.79 5.73
C ASP A 42 9.94 -0.17 6.03
N ILE A 43 9.32 -0.08 7.21
CA ILE A 43 8.20 -0.92 7.62
C ILE A 43 6.89 -0.14 7.50
N LEU A 44 6.00 -0.65 6.65
CA LEU A 44 4.64 -0.16 6.46
C LEU A 44 3.65 -1.12 7.12
N GLU A 45 2.96 -0.64 8.14
CA GLU A 45 1.82 -1.36 8.73
C GLU A 45 0.53 -0.77 8.21
N MET A 46 -0.38 -1.62 7.73
CA MET A 46 -1.67 -1.25 7.19
C MET A 46 -2.78 -1.88 8.01
N ASP A 47 -3.67 -1.05 8.52
CA ASP A 47 -4.85 -1.43 9.31
C ASP A 47 -6.12 -1.05 8.53
N PHE A 48 -6.86 -2.05 8.07
CA PHE A 48 -8.06 -1.84 7.27
C PHE A 48 -9.29 -1.61 8.17
N GLU A 49 -10.01 -0.51 7.94
CA GLU A 49 -11.24 -0.20 8.70
C GLU A 49 -12.32 -1.29 8.56
N LYS A 50 -12.28 -2.04 7.45
CA LYS A 50 -13.23 -3.13 7.19
C LYS A 50 -12.71 -4.41 7.83
N GLU A 51 -13.34 -4.85 8.93
CA GLU A 51 -13.00 -6.07 9.70
C GLU A 51 -12.84 -7.38 8.89
N LYS A 52 -13.41 -7.44 7.68
CA LYS A 52 -13.27 -8.62 6.79
C LYS A 52 -11.99 -8.61 5.95
N LEU A 53 -11.32 -7.45 5.86
CA LEU A 53 -10.02 -7.32 5.24
C LEU A 53 -8.97 -7.57 6.31
N ARG A 54 -7.85 -8.16 5.88
CA ARG A 54 -6.76 -8.50 6.77
C ARG A 54 -5.78 -7.34 6.83
N ASP A 55 -5.40 -6.97 8.04
CA ASP A 55 -4.27 -6.07 8.26
C ASP A 55 -2.98 -6.70 7.73
N SER A 56 -2.02 -5.87 7.35
CA SER A 56 -0.80 -6.36 6.69
C SER A 56 0.39 -5.50 7.04
N THR A 57 1.52 -6.16 7.26
CA THR A 57 2.81 -5.51 7.47
C THR A 57 3.72 -5.82 6.30
N PHE A 58 4.28 -4.76 5.70
CA PHE A 58 5.15 -4.82 4.55
C PHE A 58 6.48 -4.15 4.84
N LYS A 59 7.54 -4.66 4.21
CA LYS A 59 8.76 -3.91 3.98
C LYS A 59 8.63 -3.15 2.66
N VAL A 60 8.91 -1.85 2.68
CA VAL A 60 8.72 -0.94 1.55
C VAL A 60 10.07 -0.46 1.02
N SER A 61 10.18 -0.38 -0.30
CA SER A 61 11.26 0.35 -0.95
C SER A 61 10.74 1.08 -2.18
N VAL A 62 11.06 2.37 -2.31
CA VAL A 62 10.68 3.17 -3.48
C VAL A 62 11.93 3.56 -4.27
N VAL A 63 12.01 3.14 -5.53
CA VAL A 63 13.11 3.45 -6.45
C VAL A 63 12.54 3.91 -7.78
N ASP A 64 12.94 5.10 -8.23
CA ASP A 64 12.57 5.67 -9.54
C ASP A 64 11.06 5.63 -9.87
N GLY A 65 10.19 5.84 -8.87
CA GLY A 65 8.73 5.84 -9.05
C GLY A 65 8.09 4.45 -9.04
N VAL A 66 8.85 3.42 -8.69
CA VAL A 66 8.39 2.05 -8.47
C VAL A 66 8.49 1.72 -6.99
N MET A 67 7.40 1.24 -6.39
CA MET A 67 7.32 0.81 -5.01
C MET A 67 7.28 -0.70 -4.94
N ASN A 68 8.17 -1.31 -4.15
CA ASN A 68 8.10 -2.73 -3.83
C ASN A 68 7.60 -2.90 -2.40
N LEU A 69 6.58 -3.74 -2.23
CA LEU A 69 6.02 -4.15 -0.94
C LEU A 69 6.31 -5.64 -0.74
N GLN A 70 7.19 -5.95 0.19
CA GLN A 70 7.46 -7.33 0.60
C GLN A 70 6.65 -7.65 1.85
N CYS A 71 5.70 -8.58 1.78
CA CYS A 71 4.94 -8.97 2.95
C CYS A 71 5.85 -9.63 3.99
N LEU A 72 5.75 -9.20 5.24
CA LEU A 72 6.52 -9.73 6.36
C LEU A 72 5.74 -10.79 7.17
N ASP A 73 4.55 -11.15 6.72
CA ASP A 73 3.74 -12.18 7.36
C ASP A 73 4.32 -13.57 7.01
N GLU A 74 4.74 -14.32 8.03
CA GLU A 74 5.46 -15.59 7.88
C GLU A 74 4.72 -16.66 7.06
N PHE A 75 3.42 -16.48 6.82
CA PHE A 75 2.59 -17.42 6.05
C PHE A 75 2.38 -16.99 4.58
N PHE A 76 2.81 -15.78 4.20
CA PHE A 76 2.56 -15.20 2.89
C PHE A 76 3.81 -14.50 2.37
N GLU A 77 4.65 -15.23 1.64
CA GLU A 77 5.72 -14.64 0.85
C GLU A 77 5.15 -14.04 -0.44
N ASN A 78 4.46 -12.90 -0.31
CA ASN A 78 4.00 -12.13 -1.46
C ASN A 78 4.79 -10.83 -1.55
N GLU A 79 5.39 -10.60 -2.72
CA GLU A 79 5.98 -9.33 -3.11
C GLU A 79 5.05 -8.66 -4.12
N PHE A 80 4.74 -7.38 -3.90
CA PHE A 80 3.95 -6.58 -4.81
C PHE A 80 4.82 -5.45 -5.35
N VAL A 81 4.80 -5.29 -6.67
CA VAL A 81 5.41 -4.15 -7.35
C VAL A 81 4.30 -3.21 -7.74
N LEU A 82 4.42 -1.95 -7.36
CA LEU A 82 3.46 -0.91 -7.68
C LEU A 82 4.15 0.20 -8.44
N GLU A 83 3.49 0.68 -9.48
CA GLU A 83 3.95 1.83 -10.25
C GLU A 83 3.17 3.08 -9.84
N LYS A 84 3.87 4.21 -9.73
CA LYS A 84 3.19 5.48 -9.44
C LYS A 84 2.34 5.87 -10.64
N SER A 85 1.04 5.92 -10.43
CA SER A 85 0.09 6.34 -11.45
C SER A 85 0.05 7.88 -11.51
N GLU A 86 0.20 8.41 -12.72
CA GLU A 86 -0.05 9.83 -13.00
C GLU A 86 -1.57 10.05 -12.96
N ASP A 87 -2.04 10.86 -11.99
CA ASP A 87 -3.44 11.31 -11.86
C ASP A 87 -3.82 12.26 -13.01
#